data_AF-A0A267DQQ4-F1
#
_entry.id   AF-A0A267DQQ4-F1
#
_cell.length_a   1.000
_cell.length_b   1.000
_cell.length_c   1.000
_cell.angle_alpha   90.00
_cell.angle_beta   90.00
_cell.angle_gamma   90.00
#
_symmetry.space_group_name_H-M   'P 1'
#
loop_
_entity.id
_entity.type
_entity.pdbx_description
1 polymer ?
#
loop_
_entity_poly.entity_id
_entity_poly.type
_entity_poly.pdbx_seq_one_letter_code
_entity_poly.pdbx_strand_id
1 'polypeptide(L)'
;MDGRLAVWNYPTGQAVSVIELGCPILRVLPLLSADLSDADNDAPAYYCLLPSNRQGKQEYRVTALNSQALKQNKPGMKLMGRVLPDCLSLGQNGRFLVSANRGNLLVYRPSRQRVYSHFACDGARCRVVSVAAHPSQRSAAVGLSNGRILIMHGLFTSGRPVSTLLQWHFRPVSGLTYASDGLRPVQRRGGGRPGEMGHQPGGRRSDRQSSFPTPPRR
;
A
#
# COMPACT_ATOMS: atom_id res chain seq x y z
N MET A 1 -14.02 13.47 -3.79
CA MET A 1 -13.87 14.91 -4.09
C MET A 1 -14.72 15.79 -3.17
N ASP A 2 -15.74 15.25 -2.54
CA ASP A 2 -16.68 15.89 -1.59
C ASP A 2 -16.42 15.55 -0.12
N GLY A 3 -15.49 14.63 0.17
CA GLY A 3 -15.18 14.21 1.53
C GLY A 3 -16.19 13.23 2.12
N ARG A 4 -17.07 12.66 1.29
CA ARG A 4 -18.05 11.67 1.70
C ARG A 4 -17.51 10.25 1.47
N LEU A 5 -17.70 9.39 2.46
CA LEU A 5 -17.43 7.96 2.40
C LEU A 5 -18.75 7.21 2.51
N ALA A 6 -19.19 6.57 1.42
CA ALA A 6 -20.38 5.74 1.40
C ALA A 6 -20.01 4.26 1.39
N VAL A 7 -20.61 3.48 2.30
CA VAL A 7 -20.52 2.02 2.36
C VAL A 7 -21.79 1.46 1.73
N TRP A 8 -21.63 0.61 0.72
CA TRP A 8 -22.72 0.04 -0.04
C TRP A 8 -22.84 -1.46 0.22
N ASN A 9 -24.07 -1.94 0.33
CA ASN A 9 -24.35 -3.36 0.21
C ASN A 9 -24.42 -3.68 -1.27
N TYR A 10 -23.40 -4.39 -1.78
CA TYR A 10 -23.29 -4.69 -3.21
C TYR A 10 -24.48 -5.52 -3.72
N PRO A 11 -24.89 -6.64 -3.07
CA PRO A 11 -26.07 -7.39 -3.49
C PRO A 11 -27.37 -6.58 -3.57
N THR A 12 -27.64 -5.67 -2.62
CA THR A 12 -28.93 -4.93 -2.58
C THR A 12 -28.87 -3.58 -3.27
N GLY A 13 -27.67 -3.08 -3.59
CA GLY A 13 -27.47 -1.76 -4.17
C GLY A 13 -27.82 -0.61 -3.22
N GLN A 14 -28.02 -0.86 -1.93
CA GLN A 14 -28.37 0.17 -0.95
C GLN A 14 -27.16 0.68 -0.19
N ALA A 15 -27.11 1.99 0.04
CA ALA A 15 -26.13 2.59 0.92
C ALA A 15 -26.46 2.22 2.37
N VAL A 16 -25.53 1.51 3.02
CA VAL A 16 -25.64 1.09 4.42
C VAL A 16 -25.25 2.23 5.34
N SER A 17 -24.25 3.02 4.95
CA SER A 17 -23.83 4.21 5.69
C SER A 17 -23.18 5.24 4.78
N VAL A 18 -23.34 6.52 5.12
CA VAL A 18 -22.67 7.65 4.47
C VAL A 18 -22.05 8.50 5.57
N ILE A 19 -20.76 8.77 5.47
CA ILE A 19 -20.01 9.57 6.44
C ILE A 19 -19.44 10.80 5.75
N GLU A 20 -19.47 11.95 6.41
CA GLU A 20 -18.89 13.19 5.92
C GLU A 20 -17.67 13.57 6.75
N LEU A 21 -16.48 13.51 6.16
CA LEU A 21 -15.22 13.82 6.87
C LEU A 21 -14.84 15.30 6.81
N GLY A 22 -15.67 16.15 6.19
CA GLY A 22 -15.45 17.60 6.04
C GLY A 22 -14.17 17.98 5.28
N CYS A 23 -13.48 17.01 4.68
CA CYS A 23 -12.24 17.18 3.94
C CYS A 23 -12.15 16.13 2.83
N PRO A 24 -11.45 16.40 1.71
CA PRO A 24 -11.40 15.46 0.60
C PRO A 24 -10.64 14.19 0.98
N ILE A 25 -11.22 13.03 0.68
CA ILE A 25 -10.59 11.73 0.91
C ILE A 25 -9.75 11.38 -0.31
N LEU A 26 -8.45 11.10 -0.10
CA LEU A 26 -7.51 10.82 -1.18
C LEU A 26 -7.39 9.33 -1.48
N ARG A 27 -7.41 8.51 -0.42
CA ARG A 27 -7.38 7.04 -0.51
C ARG A 27 -8.21 6.47 0.63
N VAL A 28 -8.87 5.36 0.34
CA VAL A 28 -9.54 4.51 1.32
C VAL A 28 -8.97 3.11 1.19
N LEU A 29 -8.58 2.52 2.32
CA LEU A 29 -8.12 1.15 2.40
C LEU A 29 -9.08 0.39 3.34
N PRO A 30 -9.96 -0.47 2.78
CA PRO A 30 -10.84 -1.29 3.59
C PRO A 30 -10.04 -2.40 4.28
N LEU A 31 -10.38 -2.68 5.53
CA LEU A 31 -9.91 -3.88 6.21
C LEU A 31 -10.87 -5.02 5.92
N LEU A 32 -10.42 -6.01 5.16
CA LEU A 32 -11.15 -7.25 4.96
C LEU A 32 -11.04 -8.05 6.27
N SER A 33 -12.04 -7.90 7.14
CA SER A 33 -12.10 -8.63 8.39
C SER A 33 -12.40 -10.11 8.14
N ALA A 34 -11.40 -10.97 8.35
CA ALA A 34 -11.63 -12.39 8.66
C ALA A 34 -11.21 -12.72 10.11
N ASP A 35 -10.38 -11.88 10.73
CA ASP A 35 -9.72 -12.14 12.02
C ASP A 35 -10.11 -11.16 13.14
N LEU A 36 -10.87 -10.08 12.86
CA LEU A 36 -11.38 -9.22 13.92
C LEU A 36 -12.69 -9.84 14.38
N SER A 37 -12.64 -10.58 15.49
CA SER A 37 -13.84 -11.04 16.17
C SER A 37 -14.76 -9.84 16.43
N ASP A 38 -16.06 -10.04 16.26
CA ASP A 38 -17.13 -9.07 16.59
C ASP A 38 -17.08 -8.53 18.05
N ALA A 39 -16.13 -9.00 18.86
CA ALA A 39 -15.90 -8.57 20.23
C ALA A 39 -15.16 -7.22 20.33
N ASP A 40 -14.43 -6.79 19.30
CA ASP A 40 -13.59 -5.59 19.35
C ASP A 40 -14.25 -4.44 18.56
N ASN A 41 -15.38 -3.93 19.06
CA ASN A 41 -16.17 -2.83 18.46
C ASN A 41 -15.33 -1.56 18.16
N ASP A 42 -14.15 -1.43 18.78
CA ASP A 42 -13.22 -0.33 18.58
C ASP A 42 -12.19 -0.55 17.45
N ALA A 43 -12.13 -1.74 16.85
CA ALA A 43 -11.20 -2.02 15.77
C ALA A 43 -11.49 -1.15 14.53
N PRO A 44 -10.46 -0.63 13.84
CA PRO A 44 -10.67 0.14 12.62
C PRO A 44 -11.31 -0.75 11.55
N ALA A 45 -12.31 -0.21 10.86
CA ALA A 45 -12.92 -0.82 9.68
C ALA A 45 -12.26 -0.31 8.39
N TYR A 46 -11.77 0.94 8.41
CA TYR A 46 -11.16 1.59 7.26
C TYR A 46 -9.95 2.43 7.68
N TYR A 47 -8.98 2.53 6.79
CA TYR A 47 -7.97 3.57 6.84
C TYR A 47 -8.17 4.57 5.72
N CYS A 48 -8.16 5.85 6.07
CA CYS A 48 -8.29 6.94 5.13
C CYS A 48 -7.03 7.78 5.09
N LEU A 49 -6.62 8.14 3.89
CA LEU A 49 -5.62 9.15 3.65
C LEU A 49 -6.32 10.49 3.47
N LEU A 50 -6.07 11.41 4.41
CA LEU A 50 -6.68 12.72 4.45
C LEU A 50 -5.61 13.80 4.29
N PRO A 51 -5.93 14.93 3.64
CA PRO A 51 -5.08 16.11 3.68
C PRO A 51 -4.97 16.63 5.12
N SER A 52 -3.84 17.24 5.40
CA SER A 52 -3.52 17.88 6.66
C SER A 52 -2.78 19.17 6.33
N ASN A 53 -3.39 20.32 6.59
CA ASN A 53 -2.71 21.59 6.42
C ASN A 53 -2.03 21.96 7.74
N ARG A 54 -0.69 21.90 7.77
CA ARG A 54 0.10 22.31 8.93
C ARG A 54 1.15 23.31 8.44
N GLN A 55 1.12 24.53 8.99
CA GLN A 55 2.09 25.59 8.66
C GLN A 55 2.18 25.91 7.15
N GLY A 56 1.05 25.93 6.44
CA GLY A 56 0.99 26.29 5.01
C GLY A 56 1.61 25.27 4.06
N LYS A 57 2.09 24.12 4.55
CA LYS A 57 2.56 23.00 3.73
C LYS A 57 1.45 21.95 3.63
N GLN A 58 1.15 21.52 2.40
CA GLN A 58 0.29 20.37 2.21
C GLN A 58 1.00 19.11 2.73
N GLU A 59 0.46 18.56 3.80
CA GLU A 59 0.84 17.27 4.35
C GLU A 59 -0.35 16.33 4.24
N TYR A 60 -0.08 15.03 4.37
CA TYR A 60 -1.14 14.03 4.41
C TYR A 60 -1.01 13.22 5.69
N ARG A 61 -2.14 12.68 6.15
CA ARG A 61 -2.22 11.86 7.36
C ARG A 61 -3.05 10.61 7.09
N VAL A 62 -2.69 9.54 7.76
CA VAL A 62 -3.48 8.30 7.77
C VAL A 62 -4.32 8.29 9.04
N THR A 63 -5.62 8.11 8.86
CA THR A 63 -6.62 8.10 9.92
C THR A 63 -7.37 6.77 9.90
N ALA A 64 -7.49 6.12 11.06
CA ALA A 64 -8.34 4.96 11.28
C ALA A 64 -9.78 5.40 11.57
N LEU A 65 -10.74 4.74 10.94
CA LEU A 65 -12.16 4.89 11.22
C LEU A 65 -12.70 3.54 11.67
N ASN A 66 -13.24 3.46 12.89
CA ASN A 66 -13.93 2.28 13.39
C ASN A 66 -15.45 2.41 13.17
N SER A 67 -16.16 1.28 13.14
CA SER A 67 -17.60 1.23 12.83
C SER A 67 -18.46 2.09 13.77
N GLN A 68 -18.03 2.30 15.01
CA GLN A 68 -18.74 3.11 15.99
C GLN A 68 -18.49 4.62 15.81
N ALA A 69 -17.24 5.04 15.55
CA ALA A 69 -16.91 6.42 15.18
C ALA A 69 -17.58 6.81 13.86
N LEU A 70 -17.75 5.85 12.94
CA LEU A 70 -18.53 6.03 11.72
C LEU A 70 -20.01 6.31 12.04
N LYS A 71 -20.63 5.55 12.96
CA LYS A 71 -22.03 5.79 13.39
C LYS A 71 -22.21 7.12 14.14
N GLN A 72 -21.22 7.52 14.92
CA GLN A 72 -21.28 8.72 15.77
C GLN A 72 -20.71 9.98 15.09
N ASN A 73 -20.35 9.87 13.81
CA ASN A 73 -19.68 10.92 13.03
C ASN A 73 -18.48 11.56 13.76
N LYS A 74 -17.72 10.75 14.51
CA LYS A 74 -16.58 11.20 15.29
C LYS A 74 -15.32 11.26 14.42
N PRO A 75 -14.41 12.22 14.67
CA PRO A 75 -13.14 12.27 13.97
C PRO A 75 -12.34 10.99 14.27
N GLY A 76 -11.90 10.30 13.22
CA GLY A 76 -11.13 9.08 13.34
C GLY A 76 -9.78 9.27 14.05
N MET A 77 -9.20 8.16 14.50
CA MET A 77 -7.91 8.15 15.19
C MET A 77 -6.76 8.39 14.20
N LYS A 78 -5.96 9.44 14.44
CA LYS A 78 -4.76 9.73 13.63
C LYS A 78 -3.65 8.72 13.93
N LEU A 79 -3.11 8.08 12.89
CA LEU A 79 -2.09 7.03 13.02
C LEU A 79 -0.70 7.50 12.59
N MET A 80 -0.63 8.12 11.41
CA MET A 80 0.61 8.60 10.80
C MET A 80 0.39 10.00 10.25
N GLY A 81 1.42 10.85 10.32
CA GLY A 81 1.43 12.16 9.69
C GLY A 81 2.60 12.31 8.73
N ARG A 82 2.52 13.31 7.84
CA ARG A 82 3.55 13.60 6.83
C ARG A 82 3.79 12.41 5.89
N VAL A 83 2.72 11.77 5.45
CA VAL A 83 2.82 10.67 4.49
C VAL A 83 2.75 11.18 3.05
N LEU A 84 3.28 10.44 2.09
CA LEU A 84 3.12 10.68 0.66
C LEU A 84 1.77 10.13 0.17
N PRO A 85 1.05 10.84 -0.70
CA PRO A 85 -0.32 10.48 -1.03
C PRO A 85 -0.45 9.22 -1.91
N ASP A 86 0.59 8.92 -2.69
CA ASP A 86 0.63 7.76 -3.58
C ASP A 86 1.28 6.52 -2.95
N CYS A 87 1.77 6.64 -1.72
CA CYS A 87 2.49 5.60 -1.03
C CYS A 87 1.72 5.15 0.20
N LEU A 88 0.68 4.33 0.03
CA LEU A 88 -0.05 3.72 1.14
C LEU A 88 -0.50 2.31 0.76
N SER A 89 -0.16 1.31 1.57
CA SER A 89 -0.52 -0.10 1.32
C SER A 89 -0.78 -0.85 2.62
N LEU A 90 -1.73 -1.79 2.57
CA LEU A 90 -2.02 -2.76 3.65
C LEU A 90 -1.18 -4.02 3.47
N GLY A 91 -0.63 -4.54 4.56
CA GLY A 91 0.08 -5.82 4.60
C GLY A 91 -0.54 -6.79 5.60
N GLN A 92 -0.38 -8.09 5.36
CA GLN A 92 -0.90 -9.16 6.24
C GLN A 92 -2.37 -8.95 6.60
N ASN A 93 -3.24 -8.76 5.60
CA ASN A 93 -4.67 -8.50 5.77
C ASN A 93 -4.98 -7.38 6.80
N GLY A 94 -4.10 -6.37 6.87
CA GLY A 94 -4.27 -5.23 7.78
C GLY A 94 -3.56 -5.32 9.12
N ARG A 95 -2.76 -6.35 9.36
CA ARG A 95 -1.88 -6.42 10.54
C ARG A 95 -0.78 -5.35 10.55
N PHE A 96 -0.50 -4.72 9.40
CA PHE A 96 0.29 -3.50 9.34
C PHE A 96 -0.05 -2.64 8.12
N LEU A 97 0.30 -1.37 8.21
CA LEU A 97 0.24 -0.38 7.14
C LEU A 97 1.64 0.07 6.79
N VAL A 98 1.91 0.28 5.51
CA VAL A 98 3.13 0.93 5.05
C VAL A 98 2.80 2.21 4.32
N SER A 99 3.63 3.20 4.53
CA SER A 99 3.55 4.50 3.87
C SER A 99 4.96 5.05 3.66
N ALA A 100 5.12 6.14 2.91
CA ALA A 100 6.42 6.79 2.74
C ALA A 100 6.42 8.25 3.16
N ASN A 101 7.59 8.77 3.53
CA ASN A 101 7.85 10.18 3.80
C ASN A 101 9.29 10.57 3.45
N ARG A 102 9.48 11.43 2.44
CA ARG A 102 10.76 12.11 2.11
C ARG A 102 12.03 11.22 2.12
N GLY A 103 11.88 9.93 1.79
CA GLY A 103 12.99 8.95 1.77
C GLY A 103 12.91 7.85 2.83
N ASN A 104 11.96 7.93 3.75
CA ASN A 104 11.68 6.89 4.73
C ASN A 104 10.45 6.07 4.34
N LEU A 105 10.51 4.78 4.65
CA LEU A 105 9.35 3.90 4.78
C LEU A 105 8.83 4.01 6.22
N LEU A 106 7.57 4.38 6.37
CA LEU A 106 6.84 4.38 7.62
C LEU A 106 6.01 3.10 7.71
N VAL A 107 6.10 2.40 8.83
CA VAL A 107 5.36 1.15 9.06
C VAL A 107 4.56 1.30 10.34
N TYR A 108 3.24 1.30 10.24
CA TYR A 108 2.36 1.32 11.40
C TYR A 108 1.87 -0.09 11.73
N ARG A 109 2.03 -0.48 12.99
CA ARG A 109 1.55 -1.75 13.54
C ARG A 109 0.38 -1.49 14.50
N PRO A 110 -0.88 -1.76 14.08
CA PRO A 110 -2.08 -1.52 14.90
C PRO A 110 -2.02 -2.21 16.27
N SER A 111 -1.61 -3.48 16.32
CA SER A 111 -1.59 -4.29 17.55
C SER A 111 -0.69 -3.75 18.68
N ARG A 112 0.21 -2.82 18.35
CA ARG A 112 1.13 -2.18 19.32
C ARG A 112 0.99 -0.66 19.29
N GLN A 113 0.05 -0.13 18.49
CA GLN A 113 -0.13 1.30 18.20
C GLN A 113 1.19 2.04 17.96
N ARG A 114 2.11 1.40 17.22
CA ARG A 114 3.49 1.89 17.05
C ARG A 114 3.81 2.14 15.59
N VAL A 115 4.49 3.26 15.34
CA VAL A 115 5.07 3.59 14.04
C VAL A 115 6.57 3.31 14.08
N TYR A 116 7.06 2.56 13.09
CA TYR A 116 8.46 2.34 12.79
C TYR A 116 8.83 3.18 11.57
N SER A 117 10.04 3.72 11.55
CA SER A 117 10.56 4.52 10.43
C SER A 117 11.87 3.91 9.97
N HIS A 118 11.92 3.53 8.69
CA HIS A 118 13.05 2.88 8.07
C HIS A 118 13.58 3.74 6.94
N PHE A 119 14.88 4.00 6.94
CA PHE A 119 15.52 4.71 5.84
C PHE A 119 15.54 3.82 4.59
N ALA A 120 15.01 4.35 3.48
CA ALA A 120 14.84 3.60 2.24
C ALA A 120 15.62 4.18 1.04
N CYS A 121 16.29 5.29 1.23
CA CYS A 121 17.12 5.90 0.20
C CYS A 121 18.60 5.70 0.55
N ASP A 122 19.50 5.68 -0.42
CA ASP A 122 20.96 5.58 -0.17
C ASP A 122 21.72 6.83 -0.61
N GLY A 123 21.05 7.99 -0.63
CA GLY A 123 21.69 9.25 -0.99
C GLY A 123 20.74 10.45 -0.98
N ALA A 124 21.33 11.65 -0.96
CA ALA A 124 20.62 12.92 -0.75
C ALA A 124 19.59 13.28 -1.85
N ARG A 125 19.68 12.68 -3.05
CA ARG A 125 18.77 12.94 -4.18
C ARG A 125 17.79 11.80 -4.48
N CYS A 126 17.83 10.72 -3.71
CA CYS A 126 16.93 9.59 -3.89
C CYS A 126 15.68 9.80 -3.02
N ARG A 127 14.49 9.52 -3.58
CA ARG A 127 13.22 9.58 -2.85
C ARG A 127 12.39 8.32 -3.11
N VAL A 128 11.61 7.95 -2.09
CA VAL A 128 10.57 6.93 -2.24
C VAL A 128 9.44 7.49 -3.11
N VAL A 129 9.02 6.73 -4.11
CA VAL A 129 7.96 7.08 -5.06
C VAL A 129 6.80 6.10 -5.05
N SER A 130 7.01 4.86 -4.64
CA SER A 130 5.94 3.87 -4.49
C SER A 130 6.26 2.90 -3.36
N VAL A 131 5.22 2.35 -2.72
CA VAL A 131 5.37 1.28 -1.71
C VAL A 131 4.32 0.20 -1.96
N ALA A 132 4.66 -1.04 -1.63
CA ALA A 132 3.72 -2.14 -1.58
C ALA A 132 4.03 -2.99 -0.35
N ALA A 133 3.03 -3.27 0.48
CA ALA A 133 3.19 -4.23 1.55
C ALA A 133 2.89 -5.64 1.04
N HIS A 134 3.65 -6.61 1.52
CA HIS A 134 3.42 -8.00 1.15
C HIS A 134 2.11 -8.51 1.78
N PRO A 135 1.28 -9.26 1.03
CA PRO A 135 -0.02 -9.73 1.51
C PRO A 135 0.06 -10.74 2.68
N SER A 136 1.05 -11.64 2.71
CA SER A 136 1.21 -12.63 3.80
C SER A 136 2.48 -12.49 4.65
N GLN A 137 3.56 -11.88 4.16
CA GLN A 137 4.83 -11.75 4.87
C GLN A 137 4.98 -10.39 5.56
N ARG A 138 5.86 -10.32 6.56
CA ARG A 138 6.25 -9.07 7.24
C ARG A 138 7.33 -8.34 6.45
N SER A 139 7.01 -8.02 5.21
CA SER A 139 7.91 -7.37 4.26
C SER A 139 7.18 -6.34 3.43
N ALA A 140 7.96 -5.44 2.82
CA ALA A 140 7.45 -4.42 1.93
C ALA A 140 8.45 -4.14 0.81
N ALA A 141 7.92 -3.85 -0.37
CA ALA A 141 8.68 -3.35 -1.49
C ALA A 141 8.62 -1.82 -1.52
N VAL A 142 9.77 -1.19 -1.77
CA VAL A 142 9.91 0.26 -1.88
C VAL A 142 10.50 0.59 -3.24
N GLY A 143 9.79 1.37 -4.02
CA GLY A 143 10.23 1.87 -5.33
C GLY A 143 10.83 3.25 -5.18
N LEU A 144 12.00 3.44 -5.80
CA LEU A 144 12.80 4.65 -5.69
C LEU A 144 12.82 5.47 -6.97
N SER A 145 13.09 6.76 -6.85
CA SER A 145 13.12 7.70 -7.97
C SER A 145 14.25 7.44 -8.96
N ASN A 146 15.28 6.70 -8.56
CA ASN A 146 16.38 6.26 -9.43
C ASN A 146 16.11 4.91 -10.12
N GLY A 147 14.91 4.34 -9.97
CA GLY A 147 14.54 3.07 -10.61
C GLY A 147 14.93 1.82 -9.83
N ARG A 148 15.56 1.98 -8.67
CA ARG A 148 15.83 0.88 -7.74
C ARG A 148 14.56 0.46 -7.01
N ILE A 149 14.50 -0.81 -6.64
CA ILE A 149 13.46 -1.39 -5.79
C ILE A 149 14.16 -2.04 -4.60
N LEU A 150 13.71 -1.72 -3.39
CA LEU A 150 14.18 -2.37 -2.17
C LEU A 150 13.09 -3.30 -1.65
N ILE A 151 13.41 -4.56 -1.43
CA ILE A 151 12.56 -5.48 -0.67
C ILE A 151 13.07 -5.48 0.76
N MET A 152 12.27 -4.94 1.68
CA MET A 152 12.62 -4.79 3.09
C MET A 152 11.95 -5.85 3.95
N HIS A 153 12.74 -6.50 4.80
CA HIS A 153 12.32 -7.49 5.78
C HIS A 153 12.62 -6.99 7.21
N GLY A 154 11.94 -7.56 8.20
CA GLY A 154 12.16 -7.17 9.60
C GLY A 154 11.54 -5.82 9.96
N LEU A 155 10.41 -5.46 9.36
CA LEU A 155 9.81 -4.11 9.46
C LEU A 155 9.44 -3.65 10.88
N PHE A 156 9.37 -4.55 11.86
CA PHE A 156 8.97 -4.24 13.24
C PHE A 156 10.14 -4.10 14.22
N THR A 157 11.35 -3.92 13.69
CA THR A 157 12.54 -3.60 14.49
C THR A 157 12.85 -2.12 14.43
N SER A 158 13.57 -1.59 15.43
CA SER A 158 14.12 -0.22 15.39
C SER A 158 15.45 -0.13 14.62
N GLY A 159 16.12 -1.25 14.38
CA GLY A 159 17.34 -1.33 13.59
C GLY A 159 17.09 -1.25 12.09
N ARG A 160 18.18 -1.20 11.31
CA ARG A 160 18.09 -1.20 9.84
C ARG A 160 17.43 -2.50 9.36
N PRO A 161 16.36 -2.42 8.55
CA PRO A 161 15.73 -3.61 8.01
C PRO A 161 16.69 -4.29 7.03
N VAL A 162 16.63 -5.62 6.97
CA VAL A 162 17.36 -6.37 5.94
C VAL A 162 16.73 -6.02 4.61
N SER A 163 17.53 -5.52 3.67
CA SER A 163 17.04 -5.09 2.37
C SER A 163 17.74 -5.82 1.24
N THR A 164 16.96 -6.29 0.27
CA THR A 164 17.46 -6.79 -1.00
C THR A 164 17.25 -5.72 -2.06
N LEU A 165 18.32 -5.35 -2.76
CA LEU A 165 18.26 -4.38 -3.85
C LEU A 165 17.98 -5.10 -5.18
N LEU A 166 16.92 -4.70 -5.84
CA LEU A 166 16.60 -5.07 -7.21
C LEU A 166 16.78 -3.84 -8.10
N GLN A 167 17.61 -3.94 -9.12
CA GLN A 167 17.91 -2.83 -10.03
C GLN A 167 17.70 -3.27 -11.47
N TRP A 168 16.50 -2.99 -11.97
CA TRP A 168 16.10 -3.28 -13.35
C TRP A 168 15.65 -2.02 -14.09
N HIS A 169 15.29 -0.95 -13.37
CA HIS A 169 14.79 0.29 -13.97
C HIS A 169 15.82 1.41 -13.83
N PHE A 170 15.87 2.27 -14.85
CA PHE A 170 16.67 3.50 -14.86
C PHE A 170 15.83 4.76 -14.57
N ARG A 171 14.51 4.60 -14.47
CA ARG A 171 13.51 5.68 -14.24
C ARG A 171 12.71 5.40 -12.97
N PRO A 172 12.09 6.42 -12.36
CA PRO A 172 11.27 6.26 -11.16
C PRO A 172 10.28 5.09 -11.28
N VAL A 173 10.24 4.25 -10.25
CA VAL A 173 9.26 3.18 -10.12
C VAL A 173 7.93 3.80 -9.67
N SER A 174 6.99 3.97 -10.59
CA SER A 174 5.73 4.68 -10.34
C SER A 174 4.68 3.85 -9.59
N GLY A 175 4.86 2.53 -9.51
CA GLY A 175 3.88 1.65 -8.88
C GLY A 175 4.45 0.26 -8.65
N LEU A 176 4.12 -0.29 -7.50
CA LEU A 176 4.46 -1.65 -7.09
C LEU A 176 3.19 -2.29 -6.54
N THR A 177 2.98 -3.55 -6.84
CA THR A 177 1.97 -4.38 -6.16
C THR A 177 2.53 -5.78 -6.02
N TYR A 178 2.23 -6.51 -4.96
CA TYR A 178 2.58 -7.93 -4.91
C TYR A 178 1.58 -8.74 -5.75
N ALA A 179 2.08 -9.76 -6.44
CA ALA A 179 1.22 -10.82 -6.96
C ALA A 179 0.51 -11.52 -5.78
N SER A 180 -0.69 -12.06 -6.02
CA SER A 180 -1.54 -12.68 -5.00
C SER A 180 -0.94 -13.96 -4.41
N ASP A 181 -0.01 -14.60 -5.12
CA ASP A 181 0.80 -15.72 -4.64
C ASP A 181 1.92 -15.27 -3.67
N GLY A 182 2.13 -13.96 -3.51
CA GLY A 182 3.14 -13.35 -2.65
C GLY A 182 4.57 -13.43 -3.20
N LEU A 183 4.81 -14.13 -4.31
CA LEU A 183 6.18 -14.48 -4.69
C LEU A 183 6.93 -13.33 -5.38
N ARG A 184 6.23 -12.39 -6.04
CA ARG A 184 6.88 -11.31 -6.80
C ARG A 184 6.05 -10.02 -6.83
N PRO A 185 6.70 -8.84 -6.78
CA PRO A 185 6.01 -7.60 -7.11
C PRO A 185 5.77 -7.48 -8.62
N VAL A 186 4.53 -7.21 -9.01
CA VAL A 186 4.12 -6.75 -10.34
C VAL A 186 4.28 -5.23 -10.40
N GLN A 187 4.91 -4.74 -11.46
CA GLN A 187 5.14 -3.31 -11.68
C GLN A 187 4.31 -2.82 -12.86
N ARG A 188 3.63 -1.69 -12.68
CA ARG A 188 2.85 -1.04 -13.74
C ARG A 188 3.58 0.20 -14.25
N ARG A 189 3.75 0.28 -15.56
CA ARG A 189 4.33 1.44 -16.26
C ARG A 189 3.21 2.41 -16.64
N GLY A 190 3.33 3.68 -16.27
CA GLY A 190 2.47 4.74 -16.81
C GLY A 190 2.95 5.16 -18.19
N GLY A 191 2.12 4.98 -19.22
CA GLY A 191 2.34 5.57 -20.55
C GLY A 191 1.85 4.71 -21.72
N GLY A 192 0.58 4.89 -22.09
CA GLY A 192 0.01 4.45 -23.37
C GLY A 192 -1.34 5.14 -23.57
N ARG A 193 -1.46 5.98 -24.61
CA ARG A 193 -2.71 6.65 -24.99
C ARG A 193 -3.75 5.59 -25.42
N PRO A 194 -5.06 5.83 -25.23
CA PRO A 194 -6.09 4.93 -25.71
C PRO A 194 -6.27 5.14 -27.21
N GLY A 195 -5.98 4.12 -28.00
CA GLY A 195 -6.16 4.17 -29.44
C GLY A 195 -5.52 2.97 -30.10
N GLU A 196 -6.28 1.89 -30.23
CA GLU A 196 -6.53 1.15 -31.47
C GLU A 196 -7.11 -0.22 -31.13
N MET A 197 -8.39 -0.38 -31.45
CA MET A 197 -9.05 -1.67 -31.62
C MET A 197 -8.46 -2.34 -32.86
N GLY A 198 -7.98 -3.57 -32.71
CA GLY A 198 -7.52 -4.40 -33.82
C GLY A 198 -7.70 -5.88 -33.51
N HIS A 199 -8.53 -6.53 -34.32
CA HIS A 199 -9.01 -7.90 -34.29
C HIS A 199 -7.98 -9.00 -33.95
N GLN A 200 -8.42 -10.00 -33.17
CA GLN A 200 -7.94 -11.40 -33.24
C GLN A 200 -8.48 -12.07 -34.52
N PRO A 201 -7.78 -13.06 -35.11
CA PRO A 201 -8.02 -14.46 -34.69
C PRO A 201 -6.82 -15.42 -34.74
N GLY A 202 -6.87 -16.42 -33.84
CA GLY A 202 -6.60 -17.83 -34.16
C GLY A 202 -5.16 -18.36 -34.14
N GLY A 203 -4.93 -19.43 -33.36
CA GLY A 203 -4.12 -20.55 -33.85
C GLY A 203 -2.96 -21.06 -32.98
N ARG A 204 -3.25 -22.19 -32.32
CA ARG A 204 -2.39 -23.37 -32.08
C ARG A 204 -1.28 -23.36 -31.01
N ARG A 205 -1.44 -24.35 -30.12
CA ARG A 205 -0.46 -24.99 -29.24
C ARG A 205 0.77 -25.45 -30.02
N SER A 206 1.94 -25.35 -29.41
CA SER A 206 2.98 -26.38 -29.49
C SER A 206 3.90 -26.30 -28.27
N ASP A 207 3.99 -27.43 -27.57
CA ASP A 207 4.93 -27.72 -26.51
C ASP A 207 6.38 -27.51 -26.95
N ARG A 208 7.19 -26.87 -26.11
CA ARG A 208 8.62 -27.21 -25.98
C ARG A 208 9.05 -27.11 -24.53
N GLN A 209 9.30 -28.29 -23.97
CA GLN A 209 10.14 -28.50 -22.80
C GLN A 209 11.52 -27.91 -23.07
N SER A 210 12.07 -27.17 -22.10
CA SER A 210 13.51 -26.94 -22.01
C SER A 210 13.94 -27.12 -20.56
N SER A 211 14.75 -28.14 -20.37
CA SER A 211 15.37 -28.66 -19.16
C SER A 211 16.29 -27.63 -18.47
N PHE A 212 16.27 -27.62 -17.13
CA PHE A 212 17.22 -26.91 -16.28
C PHE A 212 18.44 -27.81 -15.99
N PRO A 213 19.69 -27.30 -16.02
CA PRO A 213 20.84 -28.01 -15.49
C PRO A 213 20.97 -27.80 -13.98
N THR A 214 21.20 -28.89 -13.25
CA THR A 214 21.52 -28.93 -11.82
C THR A 214 22.96 -28.47 -11.56
N PRO A 215 23.24 -27.67 -10.52
CA PRO A 215 24.62 -27.31 -10.17
C PRO A 215 25.35 -28.46 -9.45
N PRO A 216 26.69 -28.54 -9.57
CA PRO A 216 27.49 -29.58 -8.92
C PRO A 216 27.62 -29.31 -7.42
N ARG A 217 27.58 -30.38 -6.62
CA ARG A 217 27.91 -30.34 -5.20
C ARG A 217 29.44 -30.32 -5.01
N ARG A 218 29.92 -29.38 -4.20
CA ARG A 218 31.05 -29.57 -3.29
C ARG A 218 30.67 -28.98 -1.95
#